data_AF-A0A820N8S8-F1
#
_entry.id   AF-A0A820N8S8-F1
#
_cell.length_a   1.000
_cell.length_b   1.000
_cell.length_c   1.000
_cell.angle_alpha   90.00
_cell.angle_beta   90.00
_cell.angle_gamma   90.00
#
_symmetry.space_group_name_H-M   'P 1'
#
loop_
_entity.id
_entity.type
_entity.pdbx_description
1 polymer ?
#
loop_
_entity_poly.entity_id
_entity_poly.type
_entity_poly.pdbx_seq_one_letter_code
_entity_poly.pdbx_strand_id
1 'polypeptide(L)'
;HIYQETSLNVLSIADLLHERFAFVTGGTSHQCPILIFPDNPYNELTQEKYKKLVTYLTQIPNENERQLGFVVIIDRRLDKWMSVKSIMSYIDN
;
A
#
# COMPACT_ATOMS: atom_id res chain seq x y z
N HIS A 1 -10.14 -26.29 -0.87
CA HIS A 1 -9.93 -25.15 -1.78
C HIS A 1 -8.67 -24.43 -1.32
N ILE A 2 -7.55 -24.72 -1.96
CA ILE A 2 -6.22 -24.20 -1.59
C ILE A 2 -6.14 -22.77 -2.13
N TYR A 3 -5.93 -21.79 -1.25
CA TYR A 3 -5.60 -20.44 -1.67
C TYR A 3 -4.26 -20.51 -2.40
N GLN A 4 -4.28 -20.29 -3.72
CA GLN A 4 -3.07 -19.96 -4.44
C GLN A 4 -2.62 -18.58 -3.96
N GLU A 5 -1.66 -18.55 -3.03
CA GLU A 5 -0.83 -17.37 -2.82
C GLU A 5 0.01 -17.17 -4.09
N THR A 6 -0.55 -16.45 -5.07
CA THR A 6 0.23 -15.98 -6.21
C THR A 6 1.15 -14.88 -5.71
N SER A 7 2.36 -15.25 -5.31
CA SER A 7 3.43 -14.30 -5.02
C SER A 7 3.59 -13.36 -6.23
N LEU A 8 3.31 -12.07 -6.04
CA LEU A 8 3.48 -11.08 -7.10
C LEU A 8 4.97 -10.99 -7.44
N ASN A 9 5.32 -11.19 -8.71
CA ASN A 9 6.70 -11.09 -9.16
C ASN A 9 7.12 -9.62 -9.15
N VAL A 10 8.26 -9.29 -8.54
CA VAL A 10 8.81 -7.92 -8.47
C VAL A 10 8.93 -7.26 -9.85
N LEU A 11 9.26 -8.02 -10.90
CA LEU A 11 9.36 -7.52 -12.27
C LEU A 11 8.00 -7.06 -12.83
N SER A 12 6.90 -7.66 -12.38
CA SER A 12 5.55 -7.28 -12.80
C SER A 12 5.02 -6.02 -12.09
N ILE A 13 5.75 -5.53 -11.08
CA ILE A 13 5.34 -4.42 -10.22
C ILE A 13 6.41 -3.32 -10.07
N ALA A 14 7.59 -3.51 -10.66
CA ALA A 14 8.73 -2.61 -10.54
C ALA A 14 8.39 -1.16 -10.90
N ASP A 15 7.64 -0.95 -11.99
CA ASP A 15 7.21 0.39 -12.40
C ASP A 15 6.33 1.05 -11.33
N LEU A 16 5.39 0.29 -10.73
CA LEU A 16 4.52 0.81 -9.66
C LEU A 16 5.30 1.16 -8.39
N LEU A 17 6.34 0.37 -8.08
CA LEU A 17 7.24 0.64 -6.94
C LEU A 17 8.10 1.89 -7.19
N HIS A 18 8.53 2.11 -8.43
CA HIS A 18 9.36 3.25 -8.81
C HIS A 18 8.61 4.58 -8.65
N GLU A 19 7.33 4.60 -8.99
CA GLU A 19 6.46 5.78 -8.90
C GLU A 19 6.09 6.18 -7.46
N ARG A 20 6.33 5.31 -6.48
CA ARG A 20 6.13 5.58 -5.03
C ARG A 20 4.72 6.07 -4.66
N PHE A 21 3.68 5.56 -5.31
CA PHE A 21 2.28 5.80 -4.90
C PHE A 21 1.98 5.30 -3.47
N ALA A 22 2.73 4.29 -3.00
CA ALA A 22 2.78 3.85 -1.62
C ALA A 22 4.14 3.19 -1.34
N PHE A 23 4.58 3.17 -0.08
CA PHE A 23 5.80 2.45 0.33
C PHE A 23 5.80 2.11 1.83
N VAL A 24 6.58 1.08 2.20
CA VAL A 24 6.85 0.69 3.60
C VAL A 24 8.21 1.27 4.02
N THR A 25 8.30 1.84 5.21
CA THR A 25 9.50 2.62 5.64
C THR A 25 10.64 1.79 6.24
N GLY A 26 10.44 0.49 6.47
CA GLY A 26 11.34 -0.36 7.27
C GLY A 26 11.29 -0.09 8.78
N GLY A 27 10.74 1.06 9.20
CA GLY A 27 10.42 1.36 10.59
C GLY A 27 9.07 0.82 11.02
N THR A 28 8.88 0.74 12.33
CA THR A 28 7.63 0.31 12.96
C THR A 28 7.15 1.35 13.98
N SER A 29 5.84 1.39 14.20
CA SER A 29 5.21 2.13 15.30
C SER A 29 4.42 1.15 16.13
N HIS A 30 4.73 1.05 17.43
CA HIS A 30 4.18 -0.01 18.29
C HIS A 30 4.28 -1.41 17.67
N GLN A 31 5.42 -1.73 17.02
CA GLN A 31 5.69 -2.99 16.32
C GLN A 31 4.88 -3.22 15.03
N CYS A 32 3.93 -2.35 14.70
CA CYS A 32 3.21 -2.40 13.43
C CYS A 32 4.06 -1.75 12.32
N PRO A 33 4.21 -2.39 11.15
CA PRO A 33 4.82 -1.76 9.97
C PRO A 33 4.10 -0.47 9.56
N ILE A 34 4.87 0.49 9.07
CA ILE A 34 4.35 1.79 8.62
C ILE A 34 4.23 1.79 7.09
N LEU A 35 2.99 1.85 6.59
CA LEU A 35 2.66 2.00 5.17
C LEU A 35 2.29 3.46 4.88
N ILE A 36 3.00 4.10 3.96
CA ILE A 36 2.80 5.51 3.62
C ILE A 36 2.24 5.63 2.21
N PHE A 37 1.18 6.43 2.07
CA PHE A 37 0.65 6.95 0.81
C PHE A 37 1.02 8.42 0.74
N PRO A 38 2.12 8.81 0.05
CA PRO A 38 2.54 10.20 -0.03
C PRO A 38 1.55 11.03 -0.86
N ASP A 39 1.64 12.35 -0.74
CA ASP A 39 0.87 13.26 -1.57
C ASP A 39 1.21 13.04 -3.04
N ASN A 40 0.18 12.81 -3.84
CA ASN A 40 0.31 12.66 -5.28
C ASN A 40 -0.81 13.47 -5.97
N PRO A 41 -0.50 14.65 -6.49
CA PRO A 41 -1.50 15.56 -7.03
C PRO A 41 -2.18 15.05 -8.31
N TYR A 42 -1.58 14.07 -8.99
CA TYR A 42 -2.12 13.54 -10.25
C TYR A 42 -3.02 12.32 -10.03
N ASN A 43 -2.84 11.58 -8.92
CA ASN A 43 -3.63 10.42 -8.48
C ASN A 43 -4.09 9.48 -9.63
N GLU A 44 -3.22 9.23 -10.61
CA GLU A 44 -3.58 8.56 -11.87
C GLU A 44 -3.61 7.02 -11.78
N LEU A 45 -3.38 6.47 -10.59
CA LEU A 45 -3.24 5.04 -10.43
C LEU A 45 -4.62 4.36 -10.40
N THR A 46 -4.83 3.38 -11.28
CA THR A 46 -6.08 2.60 -11.32
C THR A 46 -6.24 1.76 -10.06
N GLN A 47 -7.49 1.43 -9.70
CA GLN A 47 -7.80 0.54 -8.56
C GLN A 47 -7.05 -0.80 -8.63
N GLU A 48 -6.93 -1.39 -9.82
CA GLU A 48 -6.20 -2.65 -10.01
C GLU A 48 -4.71 -2.51 -9.69
N LYS A 49 -4.08 -1.41 -10.14
CA LYS A 49 -2.68 -1.11 -9.86
C LYS A 49 -2.47 -0.80 -8.37
N TYR A 50 -3.38 -0.07 -7.73
CA TYR A 50 -3.37 0.15 -6.28
C TYR A 50 -3.45 -1.17 -5.52
N LYS A 51 -4.40 -2.04 -5.88
CA LYS A 51 -4.55 -3.36 -5.24
C LYS A 51 -3.28 -4.19 -5.36
N LYS A 52 -2.67 -4.24 -6.56
CA LYS A 52 -1.39 -4.94 -6.77
C LYS A 52 -0.28 -4.37 -5.90
N LEU A 53 -0.15 -3.04 -5.86
CA LEU A 53 0.87 -2.35 -5.07
C LEU A 53 0.72 -2.63 -3.57
N VAL A 54 -0.49 -2.45 -3.02
CA VAL A 54 -0.77 -2.72 -1.61
C VAL A 54 -0.59 -4.20 -1.27
N THR A 55 -1.05 -5.11 -2.13
CA THR A 55 -0.84 -6.56 -1.94
C THR A 55 0.65 -6.91 -1.86
N TYR A 56 1.47 -6.35 -2.74
CA TYR A 56 2.91 -6.59 -2.70
C TYR A 56 3.57 -5.97 -1.46
N LEU A 57 3.28 -4.69 -1.15
CA LEU A 57 3.88 -3.99 -0.02
C LEU A 57 3.52 -4.63 1.33
N THR A 58 2.31 -5.15 1.48
CA THR A 58 1.86 -5.83 2.71
C THR A 58 2.47 -7.22 2.89
N GLN A 59 3.11 -7.79 1.86
CA GLN A 59 3.89 -9.03 1.95
C GLN A 59 5.37 -8.79 2.30
N ILE A 60 5.84 -7.54 2.34
CA ILE A 60 7.23 -7.22 2.70
C ILE A 60 7.53 -7.49 4.18
N PRO A 61 6.71 -7.03 5.15
CA PRO A 61 6.89 -7.38 6.55
C PRO A 61 6.73 -8.89 6.77
N ASN A 62 7.34 -9.42 7.81
CA ASN A 62 7.17 -10.82 8.13
C ASN A 62 5.75 -11.11 8.68
N GLU A 63 5.38 -12.40 8.74
CA GLU A 63 4.04 -12.82 9.12
C GLU A 63 3.61 -12.29 10.50
N ASN A 64 4.51 -12.29 11.49
CA ASN A 64 4.19 -11.81 12.83
C ASN A 64 3.89 -10.31 12.84
N GLU A 65 4.67 -9.52 12.09
CA GLU A 65 4.46 -8.09 11.94
C GLU A 65 3.15 -7.79 11.19
N ARG A 66 2.85 -8.57 10.14
CA ARG A 66 1.61 -8.46 9.36
C ARG A 66 0.36 -8.71 10.22
N GLN A 67 0.41 -9.67 11.14
CA GLN A 67 -0.69 -9.98 12.04
C GLN A 67 -1.00 -8.88 13.06
N LEU A 68 -0.02 -8.04 13.40
CA LEU A 68 -0.23 -6.86 14.25
C LEU A 68 -0.96 -5.72 13.50
N GLY A 69 -1.12 -5.85 12.18
CA GLY A 69 -1.69 -4.82 11.33
C GLY A 69 -0.68 -3.75 10.94
N PHE A 70 -1.18 -2.67 10.33
CA PHE A 70 -0.35 -1.60 9.77
C PHE A 70 -0.75 -0.26 10.34
N VAL A 71 0.23 0.61 10.59
CA VAL A 71 -0.02 2.03 10.73
C VAL A 71 0.01 2.66 9.34
N VAL A 72 -1.13 3.16 8.90
CA VAL A 72 -1.28 3.78 7.58
C VAL A 72 -1.19 5.30 7.71
N ILE A 73 -0.27 5.91 6.97
CA ILE A 73 -0.15 7.36 6.85
C ILE A 73 -0.61 7.75 5.45
N ILE A 74 -1.64 8.59 5.37
CA ILE A 74 -2.14 9.15 4.11
C ILE A 74 -1.77 10.63 4.09
N ASP A 75 -0.80 10.98 3.28
CA ASP A 75 -0.44 12.38 3.02
C ASP A 75 -1.26 12.88 1.82
N ARG A 76 -2.13 13.85 2.08
CA ARG A 76 -3.01 14.52 1.09
C ARG A 76 -3.09 16.02 1.36
N ARG A 77 -1.98 16.61 1.82
CA ARG A 77 -1.93 18.03 2.23
C ARG A 77 -2.39 19.01 1.15
N LEU A 78 -2.27 18.65 -0.13
CA LEU A 78 -2.62 19.51 -1.26
C LEU A 78 -3.93 19.10 -1.95
N ASP A 79 -4.68 18.13 -1.41
CA ASP A 79 -5.83 17.50 -2.07
C ASP A 79 -7.14 17.65 -1.28
N LYS A 80 -8.27 17.32 -1.92
CA LYS A 80 -9.62 17.33 -1.34
C LYS A 80 -9.88 16.03 -0.56
N TRP A 81 -10.71 16.12 0.47
CA TRP A 81 -11.18 14.97 1.28
C TRP A 81 -11.72 13.77 0.46
N MET A 82 -12.22 14.02 -0.75
CA MET A 82 -12.64 12.98 -1.69
C MET A 82 -11.52 12.00 -2.07
N SER A 83 -10.28 12.48 -2.21
CA SER A 83 -9.10 11.66 -2.53
C SER A 83 -8.76 10.69 -1.40
N VAL A 84 -8.92 11.12 -0.15
CA VAL A 84 -8.73 10.27 1.04
C VAL A 84 -9.71 9.10 1.03
N LYS A 85 -11.00 9.36 0.74
CA LYS A 85 -12.02 8.30 0.69
C LYS A 85 -11.73 7.25 -0.38
N SER A 86 -11.23 7.65 -1.55
CA SER A 86 -10.85 6.71 -2.60
C SER A 86 -9.74 5.77 -2.16
N ILE A 87 -8.72 6.27 -1.46
CA ILE A 87 -7.64 5.43 -0.93
C ILE A 87 -8.14 4.46 0.12
N MET A 88 -8.97 4.93 1.07
CA MET A 88 -9.53 4.06 2.10
C MET A 88 -10.33 2.90 1.48
N SER A 89 -11.09 3.16 0.41
CA SER A 89 -11.83 2.11 -0.30
C SER A 89 -10.95 1.00 -0.93
N TYR A 90 -9.66 1.27 -1.14
CA TYR A 90 -8.69 0.28 -1.62
C TYR A 90 -8.05 -0.53 -0.50
N ILE A 91 -8.07 -0.02 0.73
CA ILE A 91 -7.48 -0.67 1.91
C ILE A 91 -8.54 -1.55 2.61
N ASP A 92 -9.80 -1.12 2.60
CA ASP A 92 -10.90 -1.79 3.30
C ASP A 92 -11.48 -3.04 2.56
N ASN A 93 -10.89 -3.44 1.42
CA ASN A 93 -11.40 -4.50 0.51
C ASN A 93 -10.35 -5.58 0.23
#